data_AF-A0A819MTE8-F1
#
_entry.id   AF-A0A819MTE8-F1
#
_cell.length_a   1.000
_cell.length_b   1.000
_cell.length_c   1.000
_cell.angle_alpha   90.00
_cell.angle_beta   90.00
_cell.angle_gamma   90.00
#
_symmetry.space_group_name_H-M   'P 1'
#
loop_
_entity.id
_entity.type
_entity.pdbx_description
1 polymer ?
#
loop_
_entity_poly.entity_id
_entity_poly.type
_entity_poly.pdbx_seq_one_letter_code
_entity_poly.pdbx_strand_id
1 'polypeptide(L)'
;HIIESFINKQKTQDWFMLEYSSLGFIGKMFHTSDLDALVNFFLMFSADKPIDWLLEYYQDTKYCSFGADIQTCSRTKSLHRFRFRPSLFQHIGIYSSLKGKIQKLKDKDFGKNIKLFKAHENPH
;
A
#
# COMPACT_ATOMS: atom_id res chain seq x y z
N HIS A 1 14.69 -5.11 -14.51
CA HIS A 1 13.61 -4.24 -13.99
C HIS A 1 12.70 -5.05 -13.04
N ILE A 2 12.87 -4.91 -11.72
CA ILE A 2 12.15 -5.74 -10.72
C ILE A 2 10.64 -5.50 -10.74
N ILE A 3 10.24 -4.22 -10.77
CA ILE A 3 8.84 -3.78 -10.80
C ILE A 3 8.12 -4.34 -12.04
N GLU A 4 8.70 -4.14 -13.22
CA GLU A 4 8.15 -4.63 -14.49
C GLU A 4 7.98 -6.16 -14.51
N SER A 5 8.99 -6.90 -14.02
CA SER A 5 8.89 -8.36 -13.91
C SER A 5 7.76 -8.79 -12.98
N PHE A 6 7.51 -8.05 -11.89
CA PHE A 6 6.38 -8.33 -11.01
C PHE A 6 5.06 -8.08 -11.74
N ILE A 7 4.84 -6.89 -12.30
CA ILE A 7 3.63 -6.57 -13.11
C ILE A 7 3.36 -7.65 -14.15
N ASN A 8 4.40 -8.08 -14.89
CA ASN A 8 4.28 -9.12 -15.91
C ASN A 8 3.78 -10.46 -15.37
N LYS A 9 4.12 -10.83 -14.13
CA LYS A 9 3.61 -12.05 -13.46
C LYS A 9 2.14 -11.98 -13.11
N GLN A 10 1.56 -10.78 -13.00
CA GLN A 10 0.14 -10.58 -12.69
C GLN A 10 -0.72 -10.28 -13.92
N LYS A 11 -0.18 -10.34 -15.15
CA LYS A 11 -0.92 -10.00 -16.38
C LYS A 11 -2.23 -10.76 -16.60
N THR A 12 -2.33 -11.98 -16.09
CA THR A 12 -3.54 -12.81 -16.21
C THR A 12 -4.48 -12.69 -15.01
N GLN A 13 -4.08 -11.95 -13.98
CA GLN A 13 -4.87 -11.73 -12.77
C GLN A 13 -5.63 -10.41 -12.91
N ASP A 14 -6.87 -10.39 -12.43
CA ASP A 14 -7.63 -9.14 -12.26
C ASP A 14 -7.23 -8.50 -10.93
N TRP A 15 -6.09 -7.81 -10.93
CA TRP A 15 -5.56 -7.14 -9.74
C TRP A 15 -5.96 -5.67 -9.71
N PHE A 16 -6.28 -5.18 -8.52
CA PHE A 16 -6.55 -3.76 -8.30
C PHE A 16 -5.32 -3.02 -7.80
N MET A 17 -4.50 -3.69 -6.99
CA MET A 17 -3.36 -3.05 -6.36
C MET A 17 -2.16 -4.00 -6.28
N LEU A 18 -1.02 -3.49 -6.70
CA LEU A 18 0.28 -4.10 -6.42
C LEU A 18 0.98 -3.32 -5.31
N GLU A 19 1.52 -4.06 -4.33
CA GLU A 19 2.19 -3.49 -3.18
C GLU A 19 3.67 -3.82 -3.15
N TYR A 20 4.48 -2.80 -2.90
CA TYR A 20 5.93 -2.92 -2.73
C TYR A 20 6.39 -2.56 -1.30
N SER A 21 5.43 -2.31 -0.41
CA SER A 21 5.59 -2.15 1.04
C SER A 21 4.27 -2.52 1.74
N SER A 22 4.33 -3.10 2.94
CA SER A 22 3.13 -3.30 3.80
C SER A 22 2.71 -2.06 4.56
N LEU A 23 3.57 -1.05 4.64
CA LEU A 23 3.30 0.11 5.48
C LEU A 23 2.36 1.07 4.76
N GLY A 24 1.11 1.14 5.23
CA GLY A 24 0.12 2.13 4.79
C GLY A 24 0.06 2.28 3.27
N PHE A 25 0.07 3.52 2.80
CA PHE A 25 0.01 3.91 1.38
C PHE A 25 1.37 3.89 0.67
N ILE A 26 2.43 3.40 1.31
CA ILE A 26 3.77 3.40 0.71
C ILE A 26 3.86 2.34 -0.38
N GLY A 27 4.45 2.71 -1.52
CA GLY A 27 4.77 1.79 -2.62
C GLY A 27 3.54 1.07 -3.15
N LYS A 28 2.45 1.79 -3.39
CA LYS A 28 1.22 1.27 -3.98
C LYS A 28 1.16 1.60 -5.46
N MET A 29 0.74 0.64 -6.26
CA MET A 29 0.60 0.76 -7.70
C MET A 29 -0.82 0.35 -8.08
N PHE A 30 -1.42 1.16 -8.95
CA PHE A 30 -2.79 1.02 -9.41
C PHE A 30 -2.80 1.12 -10.93
N HIS A 31 -3.83 0.55 -11.55
CA HIS A 31 -4.10 0.82 -12.95
C HIS A 31 -4.61 2.26 -13.12
N THR A 32 -4.20 2.92 -14.19
CA THR A 32 -4.69 4.27 -14.54
C THR A 32 -6.21 4.31 -14.66
N SER A 33 -6.82 3.23 -15.17
CA SER A 33 -8.27 3.08 -15.31
C SER A 33 -9.04 3.08 -13.99
N ASP A 34 -8.41 2.72 -12.88
CA ASP A 34 -9.04 2.74 -11.55
C ASP A 34 -8.85 4.07 -10.82
N LEU A 35 -7.97 4.96 -11.32
CA LEU A 35 -7.57 6.16 -10.58
C LEU A 35 -8.73 7.13 -10.39
N ASP A 36 -9.57 7.34 -11.40
CA ASP A 36 -10.66 8.32 -11.29
C ASP A 36 -11.63 7.96 -10.15
N ALA A 37 -12.06 6.70 -10.08
CA ALA A 37 -12.95 6.24 -9.01
C ALA A 37 -12.26 6.31 -7.64
N LEU A 38 -11.01 5.86 -7.55
CA LEU A 38 -10.24 5.84 -6.31
C LEU A 38 -9.98 7.25 -5.77
N VAL A 39 -9.55 8.17 -6.63
CA VAL A 39 -9.24 9.57 -6.27
C VAL A 39 -10.51 10.30 -5.85
N ASN A 40 -11.61 10.12 -6.58
CA ASN A 40 -12.88 10.73 -6.18
C ASN A 40 -13.34 10.23 -4.79
N PHE A 41 -13.22 8.92 -4.53
CA PHE A 41 -13.52 8.38 -3.20
C PHE A 41 -12.62 9.01 -2.12
N PHE A 42 -11.32 9.17 -2.37
CA PHE A 42 -10.42 9.83 -1.42
C PHE A 42 -10.78 11.28 -1.17
N LEU A 43 -11.06 12.04 -2.23
CA LEU A 43 -11.40 13.45 -2.10
C LEU A 43 -12.68 13.66 -1.28
N MET A 44 -13.70 12.84 -1.53
CA MET A 44 -14.98 12.90 -0.80
C MET A 44 -14.83 12.76 0.72
N PHE A 45 -13.89 11.93 1.18
CA PHE A 45 -13.75 11.60 2.61
C PHE A 45 -12.41 12.03 3.22
N SER A 46 -11.64 12.86 2.51
CA SER A 46 -10.30 13.31 2.90
C SER A 46 -10.28 14.12 4.20
N ALA A 47 -11.39 14.80 4.54
CA ALA A 47 -11.54 15.55 5.78
C ALA A 47 -11.81 14.65 6.99
N ASP A 48 -12.39 13.46 6.79
CA ASP A 48 -12.92 12.63 7.86
C ASP A 48 -11.97 11.51 8.28
N LYS A 49 -11.15 11.02 7.36
CA LYS A 49 -10.32 9.84 7.56
C LYS A 49 -8.99 9.97 6.80
N PRO A 50 -7.89 9.43 7.36
CA PRO A 50 -6.62 9.37 6.65
C PRO A 50 -6.69 8.42 5.44
N ILE A 51 -5.84 8.67 4.45
CA ILE A 51 -5.84 7.95 3.17
C ILE A 51 -5.65 6.43 3.32
N ASP A 52 -4.89 5.98 4.32
CA ASP A 52 -4.68 4.55 4.60
C ASP A 52 -6.00 3.84 4.93
N TRP A 53 -6.88 4.51 5.69
CA TRP A 53 -8.19 3.97 6.07
C TRP A 53 -9.17 4.06 4.92
N LEU A 54 -9.15 5.17 4.18
CA LEU A 54 -9.98 5.32 2.98
C LEU A 54 -9.67 4.24 1.94
N LEU A 55 -8.40 3.87 1.77
CA LEU A 55 -8.03 2.80 0.86
C LEU A 55 -8.57 1.43 1.31
N GLU A 56 -8.58 1.16 2.61
CA GLU A 56 -9.17 -0.05 3.16
C GLU A 56 -10.68 -0.07 2.96
N TYR A 57 -11.37 1.04 3.26
CA TYR A 57 -12.82 1.17 3.05
C TYR A 57 -13.23 1.07 1.59
N TYR A 58 -12.42 1.60 0.67
CA TYR A 58 -12.66 1.45 -0.76
C TYR A 58 -12.62 -0.03 -1.17
N GLN A 59 -11.63 -0.79 -0.68
CA GLN A 59 -11.55 -2.23 -0.94
C GLN A 59 -12.69 -3.01 -0.27
N ASP A 60 -13.08 -2.65 0.95
CA ASP A 60 -14.24 -3.25 1.61
C ASP A 60 -15.51 -3.04 0.78
N THR A 61 -15.71 -1.81 0.30
CA THR A 61 -16.86 -1.45 -0.56
C THR A 61 -16.84 -2.20 -1.89
N LYS A 62 -15.65 -2.38 -2.49
CA LYS A 62 -15.50 -3.01 -3.81
C LYS A 62 -15.59 -4.54 -3.77
N TYR A 63 -15.14 -5.17 -2.67
CA TYR A 63 -14.89 -6.63 -2.65
C TYR A 63 -15.60 -7.40 -1.55
N CYS A 64 -16.06 -6.75 -0.48
CA CYS A 64 -16.64 -7.47 0.65
C CYS A 64 -18.17 -7.45 0.59
N SER A 65 -18.77 -8.65 0.59
CA SER A 65 -20.22 -8.82 0.61
C SER A 65 -20.82 -8.38 1.95
N PHE A 66 -22.05 -7.88 1.90
CA PHE A 66 -22.80 -7.56 3.11
C PHE A 66 -22.95 -8.80 4.00
N GLY A 67 -22.61 -8.66 5.29
CA GLY A 67 -22.67 -9.74 6.27
C GLY A 67 -21.52 -10.75 6.19
N ALA A 68 -20.54 -10.57 5.30
CA ALA A 68 -19.33 -11.40 5.31
C ALA A 68 -18.50 -11.14 6.57
N ASP A 69 -17.94 -12.20 7.15
CA ASP A 69 -17.01 -12.08 8.25
C ASP A 69 -15.66 -11.49 7.80
N ILE A 70 -14.88 -11.02 8.78
CA ILE A 70 -13.59 -10.35 8.54
C ILE A 70 -12.60 -11.25 7.77
N GLN A 71 -12.60 -12.57 8.04
CA GLN A 71 -11.66 -13.49 7.42
C GLN A 71 -12.03 -13.76 5.96
N THR A 72 -13.32 -13.91 5.67
CA THR A 72 -13.84 -14.02 4.30
C THR A 72 -13.52 -12.76 3.50
N CYS A 73 -13.82 -11.58 4.03
CA CYS A 73 -13.53 -10.29 3.40
C CYS A 73 -12.02 -10.10 3.14
N SER A 74 -11.17 -10.42 4.12
CA SER A 74 -9.71 -10.37 3.98
C SER A 74 -9.18 -11.28 2.88
N ARG A 75 -9.72 -12.52 2.80
CA ARG A 75 -9.38 -13.46 1.73
C ARG A 75 -9.77 -12.92 0.37
N THR A 76 -10.98 -12.37 0.20
CA THR A 76 -11.42 -11.81 -1.08
C THR A 76 -10.53 -10.65 -1.52
N LYS A 77 -10.23 -9.71 -0.60
CA LYS A 77 -9.31 -8.60 -0.89
C LYS A 77 -7.93 -9.10 -1.33
N SER A 78 -7.42 -10.18 -0.71
CA SER A 78 -6.11 -10.74 -1.07
C SER A 78 -6.02 -11.27 -2.50
N LEU A 79 -7.15 -11.60 -3.15
CA LEU A 79 -7.18 -12.06 -4.55
C LEU A 79 -6.96 -10.91 -5.54
N HIS A 80 -7.21 -9.67 -5.11
CA HIS A 80 -7.05 -8.46 -5.92
C HIS A 80 -5.87 -7.58 -5.48
N ARG A 81 -5.19 -7.95 -4.38
CA ARG A 81 -4.08 -7.22 -3.78
C ARG A 81 -2.85 -8.12 -3.69
N PHE A 82 -1.89 -7.89 -4.59
CA PHE A 82 -0.67 -8.70 -4.63
C PHE A 82 0.53 -7.93 -4.10
N ARG A 83 1.25 -8.56 -3.17
CA ARG A 83 2.41 -7.95 -2.52
C ARG A 83 3.72 -8.55 -2.98
N PHE A 84 4.59 -7.68 -3.49
CA PHE A 84 5.97 -8.00 -3.78
C PHE A 84 6.75 -8.18 -2.46
N ARG A 85 7.58 -9.24 -2.40
CA ARG A 85 8.50 -9.50 -1.30
C ARG A 85 9.87 -9.84 -1.87
N PRO A 86 10.98 -9.32 -1.30
CA PRO A 86 11.07 -8.39 -0.17
C PRO A 86 10.55 -6.99 -0.50
N SER A 87 10.20 -6.19 0.51
CA SER A 87 9.69 -4.82 0.28
C SER A 87 10.75 -3.94 -0.39
N LEU A 88 10.35 -3.19 -1.42
CA LEU A 88 11.24 -2.29 -2.17
C LEU A 88 11.29 -0.88 -1.58
N PHE A 89 10.28 -0.48 -0.80
CA PHE A 89 10.17 0.88 -0.26
C PHE A 89 10.07 0.89 1.26
N GLN A 90 10.75 1.88 1.85
CA GLN A 90 10.72 2.21 3.27
C GLN A 90 10.80 3.72 3.44
N HIS A 91 10.00 4.27 4.36
CA HIS A 91 10.12 5.67 4.76
C HIS A 91 11.37 5.87 5.63
N ILE A 92 12.25 6.81 5.26
CA ILE A 92 13.52 7.03 5.97
C ILE A 92 13.38 8.07 7.09
N GLY A 93 12.55 9.11 6.87
CA GLY A 93 12.34 10.20 7.82
C GLY A 93 11.79 9.74 9.16
N ILE A 94 12.45 10.11 10.26
CA ILE A 94 11.97 9.82 11.62
C ILE A 94 11.23 11.00 12.25
N TYR A 95 11.50 12.23 11.81
CA TYR A 95 10.84 13.44 12.30
C TYR A 95 9.70 13.82 11.35
N SER A 96 8.50 13.92 11.90
CA SER A 96 7.33 14.40 11.16
C SER A 96 7.22 15.92 11.27
N SER A 97 6.59 16.55 10.28
CA SER A 97 6.14 17.95 10.37
C SER A 97 5.08 18.16 11.45
N LEU A 98 4.38 17.11 11.87
CA LEU A 98 3.43 17.16 12.99
C LEU A 98 4.20 17.21 14.32
N LYS A 99 3.91 18.23 15.13
CA LYS A 99 4.59 18.49 16.39
C LYS A 99 4.59 17.26 17.31
N GLY A 100 5.79 16.81 17.71
CA GLY A 100 5.98 15.68 18.62
C GLY A 100 5.80 14.29 18.00
N LYS A 101 5.50 14.19 16.70
CA LYS A 101 5.30 12.90 16.04
C LYS A 101 6.63 12.35 15.50
N ILE A 102 7.10 11.27 16.13
CA ILE A 102 8.27 10.51 15.68
C ILE A 102 7.80 9.25 14.94
N GLN A 103 8.25 9.07 13.71
CA GLN A 103 7.91 7.91 12.87
C GLN A 103 9.03 6.86 12.93
N LYS A 104 8.82 5.78 13.69
CA LYS A 104 9.79 4.67 13.84
C LYS A 104 9.40 3.41 13.06
N LEU A 105 8.27 3.43 12.34
CA LEU A 105 7.78 2.25 11.63
C LEU A 105 8.74 1.82 10.52
N LYS A 106 9.10 0.54 10.54
CA LYS A 106 9.89 -0.12 9.51
C LYS A 106 9.14 -1.30 8.95
N ASP A 107 9.21 -1.45 7.63
CA ASP A 107 8.65 -2.59 6.95
C ASP A 107 9.53 -3.81 7.26
N LYS A 108 8.89 -4.83 7.80
CA LYS A 108 9.52 -6.08 8.23
C LYS A 108 10.33 -6.78 7.14
N ASP A 109 10.01 -6.56 5.87
CA ASP A 109 10.65 -7.24 4.74
C ASP A 109 11.57 -6.31 3.94
N PHE A 110 11.76 -5.06 4.38
CA PHE A 110 12.68 -4.12 3.72
C PHE A 110 14.14 -4.42 4.06
N GLY A 111 15.03 -4.26 3.08
CA GLY A 111 16.48 -4.49 3.25
C GLY A 111 16.89 -5.97 3.33
N LYS A 112 15.93 -6.90 3.47
CA LYS A 112 16.20 -8.34 3.35
C LYS A 112 16.60 -8.64 1.89
N ASN A 113 17.82 -9.11 1.68
CA ASN A 113 18.36 -9.53 0.37
C ASN A 113 18.46 -8.44 -0.71
N ILE A 114 18.26 -7.15 -0.38
CA ILE A 114 18.43 -6.03 -1.31
C ILE A 114 19.77 -5.33 -0.99
N LYS A 115 20.80 -5.62 -1.79
CA LYS A 115 22.15 -5.00 -1.67
C LYS A 115 22.23 -3.55 -2.17
N LEU A 116 21.11 -2.98 -2.64
CA LEU A 116 21.06 -1.67 -3.30
C LEU A 116 20.71 -0.51 -2.37
N PHE A 117 20.30 -0.79 -1.13
CA PHE A 117 19.95 0.27 -0.19
C PHE A 117 21.22 0.91 0.39
N LYS A 118 21.36 2.23 0.19
CA LYS A 118 22.32 3.06 0.92
C LYS A 118 21.54 3.88 1.95
N ALA A 119 21.86 3.70 3.22
CA ALA A 119 21.20 4.43 4.30
C ALA A 119 21.59 5.92 4.23
N HIS A 120 20.61 6.78 4.47
CA HIS A 120 20.83 8.21 4.68
C HIS A 120 20.66 8.52 6.17
N GLU A 121 21.48 9.44 6.67
CA GLU A 121 21.33 9.95 8.04
C GLU A 121 20.15 10.91 8.10
N ASN A 122 19.31 10.75 9.12
CA ASN A 122 18.22 11.68 9.36
C ASN A 122 18.77 12.95 10.01
N PRO A 123 18.33 14.15 9.59
CA PRO A 123 18.71 15.39 10.25
C PRO A 123 18.27 15.37 11.72
N HIS A 124 19.12 15.88 12.60
CA HIS A 124 18.88 16.00 14.05
C HIS A 124 17.80 17.02 14.37
#